data_AF-M3EUB7-F1
#
_entry.id   AF-M3EUB7-F1
#
_cell.length_a   1.000
_cell.length_b   1.000
_cell.length_c   1.000
_cell.angle_alpha   90.00
_cell.angle_beta   90.00
_cell.angle_gamma   90.00
#
_symmetry.space_group_name_H-M   'P 1'
#
loop_
_entity.id
_entity.type
_entity.pdbx_description
1 polymer ?
#
loop_
_entity_poly.entity_id
_entity_poly.type
_entity_poly.pdbx_seq_one_letter_code
_entity_poly.pdbx_strand_id
1 'polypeptide(L)'
;MKDNRIKFIFVCFLFLTTSIISQVSAEKISESDEIKEIVIKIQNDVGKLTKEKNVNSLWISLLPIFIALLAGFLALIQIKKNAITNARITYTQDLRKIISEFSAQSSHLERSIALYRQNRLSSNEQAELRKDVRHLQVLSYHIFLSLDPGKNKTHKRLEENTYKIINLLEKGKKQKIITEFLKLDQEFLLSARSVLKESWKEAKTLWK
;
A
#
# COMPACT_ATOMS: atom_id res chain seq x y z
N MET A 1 26.69 -28.42 32.31
CA MET A 1 27.25 -27.54 31.24
C MET A 1 26.35 -27.32 30.02
N LYS A 2 25.39 -28.21 29.69
CA LYS A 2 24.46 -27.99 28.55
C LYS A 2 23.33 -26.96 28.84
N ASP A 3 22.82 -26.92 30.07
CA ASP A 3 21.66 -26.06 30.41
C ASP A 3 21.95 -24.55 30.39
N ASN A 4 23.15 -24.12 30.74
CA ASN A 4 23.46 -22.68 30.81
C ASN A 4 23.59 -22.03 29.42
N ARG A 5 24.01 -22.80 28.40
CA ARG A 5 24.09 -22.30 27.01
C ARG A 5 22.71 -22.09 26.42
N ILE A 6 21.78 -23.00 26.72
CA ILE A 6 20.38 -22.90 26.28
C ILE A 6 19.72 -21.70 26.97
N LYS A 7 19.93 -21.52 28.28
CA LYS A 7 19.42 -20.35 29.02
C LYS A 7 19.97 -19.03 28.48
N PHE A 8 21.25 -18.96 28.12
CA PHE A 8 21.85 -17.75 27.56
C PHE A 8 21.31 -17.41 26.17
N ILE A 9 21.20 -18.42 25.28
CA ILE A 9 20.56 -18.24 23.97
C ILE A 9 19.10 -17.80 24.15
N PHE A 10 18.38 -18.39 25.10
CA PHE A 10 17.00 -18.03 25.40
C PHE A 10 16.88 -16.60 25.92
N VAL A 11 17.80 -16.13 26.77
CA VAL A 11 17.86 -14.74 27.26
C VAL A 11 18.20 -13.76 26.14
N CYS A 12 19.16 -14.07 25.26
CA CYS A 12 19.45 -13.24 24.10
C CYS A 12 18.26 -13.19 23.12
N PHE A 13 17.56 -14.31 22.94
CA PHE A 13 16.34 -14.37 22.13
C PHE A 13 15.20 -13.57 22.76
N LEU A 14 15.06 -13.63 24.10
CA LEU A 14 14.11 -12.83 24.88
C LEU A 14 14.41 -11.32 24.76
N PHE A 15 15.67 -10.91 24.77
CA PHE A 15 16.07 -9.52 24.55
C PHE A 15 15.75 -9.04 23.13
N LEU A 16 15.94 -9.91 22.14
CA LEU A 16 15.60 -9.64 20.75
C LEU A 16 14.09 -9.50 20.58
N THR A 17 13.28 -10.39 21.18
CA THR A 17 11.83 -10.30 21.07
C THR A 17 11.27 -9.11 21.86
N THR A 18 11.78 -8.78 23.05
CA THR A 18 11.31 -7.62 23.81
C THR A 18 11.72 -6.30 23.19
N SER A 19 12.93 -6.15 22.63
CA SER A 19 13.31 -4.94 21.89
C SER A 19 12.48 -4.73 20.62
N ILE A 20 12.14 -5.81 19.91
CA ILE A 20 11.30 -5.74 18.70
C ILE A 20 9.84 -5.44 19.10
N ILE A 21 9.34 -6.00 20.20
CA ILE A 21 7.98 -5.72 20.71
C ILE A 21 7.87 -4.29 21.25
N SER A 22 8.89 -3.76 21.92
CA SER A 22 8.92 -2.37 22.39
C SER A 22 8.92 -1.35 21.26
N GLN A 23 9.42 -1.69 20.06
CA GLN A 23 9.30 -0.82 18.89
C GLN A 23 7.93 -0.89 18.20
N VAL A 24 7.11 -1.92 18.48
CA VAL A 24 5.75 -2.06 17.94
C VAL A 24 4.69 -1.44 18.88
N SER A 25 5.00 -1.28 20.17
CA SER A 25 4.10 -0.71 21.17
C SER A 25 4.57 0.65 21.68
N ALA A 26 4.82 1.60 20.76
CA ALA A 26 4.92 3.02 21.12
C ALA A 26 3.53 3.62 21.35
N GLU A 27 2.74 3.04 22.26
CA GLU A 27 1.58 3.71 22.83
C GLU A 27 1.32 3.19 24.25
N LYS A 28 1.71 4.02 25.23
CA LYS A 28 1.42 4.00 26.67
C LYS A 28 1.51 2.64 27.40
N ILE A 29 2.44 2.53 28.34
CA ILE A 29 2.16 2.32 29.78
C ILE A 29 3.47 2.44 30.57
N SER A 30 3.34 3.05 31.75
CA SER A 30 4.28 3.11 32.85
C SER A 30 4.72 1.71 33.32
N GLU A 31 5.99 1.35 33.15
CA GLU A 31 6.63 0.19 33.77
C GLU A 31 8.09 0.60 34.06
N SER A 32 8.32 1.30 35.19
CA SER A 32 8.49 0.79 36.56
C SER A 32 9.82 0.05 36.72
N ASP A 33 10.56 0.44 37.76
CA ASP A 33 12.00 0.22 37.97
C ASP A 33 12.48 -1.24 37.95
N GLU A 34 11.56 -2.22 37.93
CA GLU A 34 11.83 -3.65 37.77
C GLU A 34 12.56 -3.98 36.45
N ILE A 35 12.23 -3.34 35.33
CA ILE A 35 12.93 -3.62 34.05
C ILE A 35 14.38 -3.13 34.12
N LYS A 36 14.64 -2.01 34.77
CA LYS A 36 16.02 -1.49 34.98
C LYS A 36 16.81 -2.42 35.89
N GLU A 37 16.19 -2.91 36.96
CA GLU A 37 16.84 -3.82 37.90
C GLU A 37 17.18 -5.18 37.24
N ILE A 38 16.29 -5.69 36.38
CA ILE A 38 16.53 -6.90 35.57
C ILE A 38 17.69 -6.67 34.60
N VAL A 39 17.74 -5.53 33.90
CA VAL A 39 18.84 -5.19 32.98
C VAL A 39 20.19 -5.10 33.71
N ILE A 40 20.22 -4.48 34.89
CA ILE A 40 21.44 -4.35 35.72
C ILE A 40 21.90 -5.72 36.24
N LYS A 41 20.97 -6.57 36.69
CA LYS A 41 21.29 -7.92 37.17
C LYS A 41 21.86 -8.80 36.05
N ILE A 42 21.30 -8.69 34.85
CA ILE A 42 21.79 -9.41 33.66
C ILE A 42 23.17 -8.88 33.23
N GLN A 43 23.43 -7.58 33.28
CA GLN A 43 24.77 -7.01 33.02
C GLN A 43 25.82 -7.55 34.02
N ASN A 44 25.47 -7.64 35.30
CA ASN A 44 26.35 -8.17 36.34
C ASN A 44 26.63 -9.67 36.15
N ASP A 45 25.62 -10.45 35.74
CA ASP A 45 25.79 -11.88 35.47
C ASP A 45 26.62 -12.14 34.21
N VAL A 46 26.50 -11.30 33.18
CA VAL A 46 27.37 -11.33 31.99
C VAL A 46 28.82 -10.98 32.36
N GLY A 47 29.04 -10.01 33.25
CA GLY A 47 30.35 -9.65 33.79
C GLY A 47 31.02 -10.75 34.64
N LYS A 48 30.22 -11.58 35.32
CA LYS A 48 30.72 -12.77 36.04
C LYS A 48 31.04 -13.93 35.10
N LEU A 49 30.21 -14.16 34.08
CA LEU A 49 30.44 -15.20 33.05
C LEU A 49 31.69 -14.94 32.22
N THR A 50 32.18 -13.70 32.14
CA THR A 50 33.43 -13.34 31.45
C THR A 50 34.68 -13.61 32.29
N LYS A 51 34.55 -13.76 33.62
CA LYS A 51 35.68 -14.04 34.53
C LYS A 51 36.01 -15.53 34.67
N GLU A 52 35.10 -16.45 34.34
CA GLU A 52 35.38 -17.89 34.26
C GLU A 52 36.12 -18.22 32.94
N LYS A 53 37.44 -18.08 32.95
CA LYS A 53 38.31 -18.62 31.90
C LYS A 53 38.25 -20.15 31.94
N ASN A 54 37.48 -20.77 31.06
CA ASN A 54 38.03 -21.73 30.10
C ASN A 54 37.04 -22.19 29.01
N VAL A 55 37.57 -22.25 27.78
CA VAL A 55 37.00 -22.89 26.58
C VAL A 55 35.69 -22.30 26.04
N ASN A 56 35.72 -21.05 25.57
CA ASN A 56 34.96 -20.51 24.41
C ASN A 56 35.14 -18.97 24.21
N SER A 57 36.32 -18.41 24.52
CA SER A 57 36.56 -16.95 24.48
C SER A 57 36.37 -16.32 23.08
N LEU A 58 36.64 -17.07 22.01
CA LEU A 58 36.41 -16.63 20.64
C LEU A 58 34.90 -16.51 20.32
N TRP A 59 34.08 -17.46 20.75
CA TRP A 59 32.64 -17.43 20.48
C TRP A 59 31.93 -16.28 21.21
N ILE A 60 32.34 -15.98 22.44
CA ILE A 60 31.77 -14.88 23.24
C ILE A 60 32.19 -13.52 22.67
N SER A 61 33.39 -13.40 22.10
CA SER A 61 33.86 -12.17 21.44
C SER A 61 33.33 -11.99 20.01
N LEU A 62 33.01 -13.07 19.31
CA LEU A 62 32.39 -13.07 17.98
C LEU A 62 30.85 -12.87 18.04
N LEU A 63 30.20 -13.21 19.14
CA LEU A 63 28.75 -13.09 19.30
C LEU A 63 28.23 -11.66 19.04
N PRO A 64 28.84 -10.58 19.56
CA PRO A 64 28.43 -9.21 19.24
C PRO A 64 28.55 -8.88 17.74
N ILE A 65 29.57 -9.43 17.07
CA ILE A 65 29.78 -9.24 15.62
C ILE A 65 28.66 -9.92 14.84
N PHE A 66 28.29 -11.16 15.19
CA PHE A 66 27.17 -11.86 14.58
C PHE A 66 25.83 -11.16 14.84
N ILE A 67 25.61 -10.63 16.05
CA ILE A 67 24.40 -9.85 16.37
C ILE A 67 24.36 -8.57 15.54
N ALA A 68 25.48 -7.86 15.39
CA ALA A 68 25.56 -6.65 14.58
C ALA A 68 25.31 -6.94 13.09
N LEU A 69 25.86 -8.05 12.57
CA LEU A 69 25.60 -8.49 11.19
C LEU A 69 24.14 -8.87 10.97
N LEU A 70 23.52 -9.59 11.91
CA LEU A 70 22.10 -9.95 11.85
C LEU A 70 21.21 -8.70 11.92
N ALA A 71 21.53 -7.75 12.80
CA ALA A 71 20.83 -6.47 12.90
C ALA A 71 20.95 -5.67 11.60
N GLY A 72 22.13 -5.60 11.01
CA GLY A 72 22.35 -4.96 9.70
C GLY A 72 21.54 -5.63 8.59
N PHE A 73 21.50 -6.96 8.55
CA PHE A 73 20.71 -7.72 7.58
C PHE A 73 19.19 -7.47 7.75
N LEU A 74 18.69 -7.49 8.99
CA LEU A 74 17.29 -7.18 9.28
C LEU A 74 16.92 -5.74 8.89
N ALA A 75 17.81 -4.78 9.15
CA ALA A 75 17.63 -3.38 8.76
C ALA A 75 17.52 -3.24 7.23
N LEU A 76 18.37 -3.94 6.46
CA LEU A 76 18.29 -3.94 4.99
C LEU A 76 16.97 -4.55 4.49
N ILE A 77 16.51 -5.64 5.10
CA ILE A 77 15.19 -6.22 4.79
C ILE A 77 14.08 -5.22 5.08
N GLN A 78 14.15 -4.51 6.20
CA GLN A 78 13.14 -3.52 6.60
C GLN A 78 13.11 -2.33 5.64
N ILE A 79 14.27 -1.80 5.22
CA ILE A 79 14.36 -0.72 4.22
C ILE A 79 13.73 -1.16 2.91
N LYS A 80 14.07 -2.35 2.41
CA LYS A 80 13.50 -2.89 1.17
C LYS A 80 11.97 -3.05 1.27
N LYS A 81 11.47 -3.55 2.41
CA LYS A 81 10.03 -3.70 2.65
C LYS A 81 9.33 -2.35 2.70
N ASN A 82 9.89 -1.37 3.40
CA ASN A 82 9.33 -0.02 3.48
C ASN A 82 9.26 0.63 2.09
N ALA A 83 10.28 0.46 1.25
CA ALA A 83 10.27 0.97 -0.12
C ALA A 83 9.14 0.35 -0.96
N ILE A 84 8.93 -0.97 -0.88
CA ILE A 84 7.85 -1.66 -1.59
C ILE A 84 6.48 -1.21 -1.08
N THR A 85 6.29 -1.13 0.24
CA THR A 85 5.06 -0.66 0.85
C THR A 85 4.73 0.76 0.42
N ASN A 86 5.71 1.66 0.46
CA ASN A 86 5.55 3.04 0.00
C ASN A 86 5.14 3.09 -1.48
N ALA A 87 5.82 2.33 -2.35
CA ALA A 87 5.47 2.26 -3.77
C ALA A 87 4.02 1.77 -4.00
N ARG A 88 3.56 0.77 -3.23
CA ARG A 88 2.16 0.28 -3.29
C ARG A 88 1.15 1.32 -2.80
N ILE A 89 1.49 2.08 -1.75
CA ILE A 89 0.65 3.17 -1.25
C ILE A 89 0.55 4.27 -2.30
N THR A 90 1.68 4.71 -2.86
CA THR A 90 1.73 5.72 -3.93
C THR A 90 0.91 5.28 -5.12
N TYR A 91 1.11 4.05 -5.61
CA TYR A 91 0.29 3.47 -6.67
C TYR A 91 -1.21 3.52 -6.36
N THR A 92 -1.63 3.14 -5.14
CA THR A 92 -3.05 3.16 -4.75
C THR A 92 -3.61 4.59 -4.69
N GLN A 93 -2.80 5.56 -4.25
CA GLN A 93 -3.17 6.98 -4.20
C GLN A 93 -3.30 7.57 -5.61
N ASP A 94 -2.37 7.27 -6.50
CA ASP A 94 -2.39 7.71 -7.88
C ASP A 94 -3.58 7.12 -8.63
N LEU A 95 -3.83 5.82 -8.47
CA LEU A 95 -5.00 5.16 -9.07
C LEU A 95 -6.31 5.79 -8.56
N ARG A 96 -6.41 6.08 -7.26
CA ARG A 96 -7.58 6.77 -6.69
C ARG A 96 -7.78 8.14 -7.33
N LYS A 97 -6.69 8.91 -7.49
CA LYS A 97 -6.73 10.24 -8.11
C LYS A 97 -7.23 10.15 -9.56
N ILE A 98 -6.65 9.26 -10.36
CA ILE A 98 -7.04 9.05 -11.77
C ILE A 98 -8.51 8.64 -11.88
N ILE A 99 -8.99 7.72 -11.03
CA ILE A 99 -10.41 7.30 -11.00
C ILE A 99 -11.32 8.48 -10.67
N SER A 100 -10.95 9.30 -9.69
CA SER A 100 -11.73 10.49 -9.32
C SER A 100 -11.77 11.53 -10.44
N GLU A 101 -10.64 11.79 -11.09
CA GLU A 101 -10.58 12.68 -12.26
C GLU A 101 -11.42 12.14 -13.42
N PHE A 102 -11.34 10.84 -13.70
CA PHE A 102 -12.14 10.19 -14.74
C PHE A 102 -13.64 10.34 -14.47
N SER A 103 -14.10 10.06 -13.25
CA SER A 103 -15.52 10.16 -12.87
C SER A 103 -16.04 11.61 -12.93
N ALA A 104 -15.23 12.57 -12.49
CA ALA A 104 -15.56 13.98 -12.59
C ALA A 104 -15.68 14.42 -14.06
N GLN A 105 -14.71 14.03 -14.89
CA GLN A 105 -14.69 14.39 -16.31
C GLN A 105 -15.80 13.69 -17.10
N SER A 106 -16.12 12.43 -16.79
CA SER A 106 -17.22 11.72 -17.45
C SER A 106 -18.57 12.34 -17.10
N SER A 107 -18.76 12.76 -15.85
CA SER A 107 -19.97 13.47 -15.40
C SER A 107 -20.08 14.87 -16.02
N HIS A 108 -18.96 15.60 -16.11
CA HIS A 108 -18.92 16.89 -16.80
C HIS A 108 -19.30 16.72 -18.28
N LEU A 109 -18.69 15.76 -18.96
CA LEU A 109 -18.93 15.50 -20.37
C LEU A 109 -20.38 15.06 -20.63
N GLU A 110 -20.95 14.22 -19.77
CA GLU A 110 -22.37 13.84 -19.84
C GLU A 110 -23.27 15.07 -19.78
N ARG A 111 -23.05 15.94 -18.79
CA ARG A 111 -23.83 17.16 -18.60
C ARG A 111 -23.69 18.12 -19.78
N SER A 112 -22.48 18.29 -20.28
CA SER A 112 -22.20 19.11 -21.48
C SER A 112 -22.95 18.57 -22.69
N ILE A 113 -22.90 17.26 -22.95
CA ILE A 113 -23.67 16.61 -24.03
C ILE A 113 -25.18 16.82 -23.83
N ALA A 114 -25.69 16.75 -22.60
CA ALA A 114 -27.11 16.97 -22.31
C ALA A 114 -27.55 18.41 -22.61
N LEU A 115 -26.77 19.41 -22.19
CA LEU A 115 -27.01 20.83 -22.44
C LEU A 115 -26.93 21.17 -23.92
N TYR A 116 -25.91 20.65 -24.60
CA TYR A 116 -25.67 20.88 -26.03
C TYR A 116 -26.66 20.18 -26.97
N ARG A 117 -27.53 19.31 -26.45
CA ARG A 117 -28.69 18.85 -27.22
C ARG A 117 -29.85 19.81 -27.21
N GLN A 118 -29.97 20.60 -26.15
CA GLN A 118 -31.02 21.61 -26.04
C GLN A 118 -30.72 22.82 -26.93
N ASN A 119 -29.43 23.09 -27.19
CA ASN A 119 -28.97 24.25 -27.95
C ASN A 119 -28.12 23.83 -29.17
N ARG A 120 -28.26 24.50 -30.32
CA ARG A 120 -27.32 24.28 -31.44
C ARG A 120 -25.92 24.77 -31.04
N LEU A 121 -24.97 23.85 -30.99
CA LEU A 121 -23.57 24.13 -30.69
C LEU A 121 -22.92 25.06 -31.71
N SER A 122 -22.24 26.09 -31.23
CA SER A 122 -21.27 26.87 -32.00
C SER A 122 -20.01 26.03 -32.33
N SER A 123 -19.22 26.49 -33.31
CA SER A 123 -17.99 25.79 -33.71
C SER A 123 -16.97 25.69 -32.55
N ASN A 124 -16.92 26.70 -31.67
CA ASN A 124 -16.02 26.72 -30.53
C ASN A 124 -16.40 25.68 -29.47
N GLU A 125 -17.69 25.58 -29.13
CA GLU A 125 -18.17 24.60 -28.15
C GLU A 125 -17.99 23.16 -28.66
N GLN A 126 -18.12 22.92 -29.97
CA GLN A 126 -17.78 21.60 -30.55
C GLN A 126 -16.29 21.27 -30.41
N ALA A 127 -15.41 22.26 -30.54
CA ALA A 127 -13.98 22.06 -30.37
C ALA A 127 -13.61 21.78 -28.90
N GLU A 128 -14.28 22.44 -27.96
CA GLU A 128 -14.13 22.21 -26.52
C GLU A 128 -14.59 20.81 -26.12
N LEU A 129 -15.77 20.39 -26.58
CA LEU A 129 -16.29 19.03 -26.34
C LEU A 129 -15.33 17.94 -26.85
N ARG A 130 -14.67 18.16 -28.00
CA ARG A 130 -13.65 17.24 -28.51
C ARG A 130 -12.41 17.17 -27.63
N LYS A 131 -12.01 18.29 -27.00
CA LYS A 131 -10.90 18.30 -26.03
C LYS A 131 -11.28 17.49 -24.79
N ASP A 132 -12.49 17.66 -24.29
CA ASP A 132 -12.99 16.93 -23.11
C ASP A 132 -13.04 15.42 -23.35
N VAL A 133 -13.51 14.99 -24.53
CA VAL A 133 -13.50 13.57 -24.93
C VAL A 133 -12.07 13.03 -24.98
N ARG A 134 -11.12 13.76 -25.58
CA ARG A 134 -9.71 13.34 -25.61
C ARG A 134 -9.12 13.26 -24.21
N HIS A 135 -9.43 14.21 -23.33
CA HIS A 135 -8.95 14.18 -21.96
C HIS A 135 -9.48 12.94 -21.22
N LEU A 136 -10.77 12.62 -21.40
CA LEU A 136 -11.37 11.41 -20.85
C LEU A 136 -10.71 10.12 -21.37
N GLN A 137 -10.35 10.07 -22.65
CA GLN A 137 -9.59 8.96 -23.24
C GLN A 137 -8.18 8.83 -22.64
N VAL A 138 -7.49 9.94 -22.37
CA VAL A 138 -6.18 9.89 -21.70
C VAL A 138 -6.32 9.31 -20.29
N LEU A 139 -7.31 9.77 -19.53
CA LEU A 139 -7.57 9.26 -18.19
C LEU A 139 -7.91 7.76 -18.20
N SER A 140 -8.67 7.28 -19.19
CA SER A 140 -8.96 5.86 -19.30
C SER A 140 -7.73 5.01 -19.59
N TYR A 141 -6.81 5.47 -20.43
CA TYR A 141 -5.55 4.78 -20.65
C TYR A 141 -4.72 4.67 -19.37
N HIS A 142 -4.70 5.71 -18.54
CA HIS A 142 -4.05 5.64 -17.23
C HIS A 142 -4.71 4.61 -16.29
N ILE A 143 -6.04 4.49 -16.33
CA ILE A 143 -6.75 3.41 -15.63
C ILE A 143 -6.30 2.06 -16.19
N PHE A 144 -6.33 1.83 -17.51
CA PHE A 144 -5.96 0.55 -18.12
C PHE A 144 -4.53 0.12 -17.79
N LEU A 145 -3.57 1.04 -17.83
CA LEU A 145 -2.17 0.77 -17.48
C LEU A 145 -1.98 0.39 -16.00
N SER A 146 -2.91 0.80 -15.14
CA SER A 146 -2.90 0.46 -13.73
C SER A 146 -3.58 -0.88 -13.43
N LEU A 147 -4.24 -1.51 -14.40
CA LEU A 147 -5.01 -2.73 -14.19
C LEU A 147 -4.30 -3.99 -14.70
N ASP A 148 -4.73 -5.13 -14.18
CA ASP A 148 -4.27 -6.47 -14.59
C ASP A 148 -5.50 -7.35 -14.80
N PRO A 149 -6.24 -7.11 -15.89
CA PRO A 149 -7.51 -7.78 -16.16
C PRO A 149 -7.33 -9.28 -16.47
N GLY A 150 -6.12 -9.70 -16.85
CA GLY A 150 -5.80 -11.11 -17.11
C GLY A 150 -5.78 -11.95 -15.84
N LYS A 151 -5.41 -11.36 -14.70
CA LYS A 151 -5.29 -12.07 -13.41
C LYS A 151 -6.37 -11.70 -12.39
N ASN A 152 -6.97 -10.52 -12.51
CA ASN A 152 -7.94 -10.02 -11.53
C ASN A 152 -9.30 -9.70 -12.19
N LYS A 153 -10.35 -10.43 -11.78
CA LYS A 153 -11.73 -10.22 -12.25
C LYS A 153 -12.28 -8.83 -11.90
N THR A 154 -11.90 -8.28 -10.75
CA THR A 154 -12.29 -6.94 -10.32
C THR A 154 -11.67 -5.89 -11.25
N HIS A 155 -10.41 -6.07 -11.64
CA HIS A 155 -9.72 -5.19 -12.58
C HIS A 155 -10.37 -5.26 -13.97
N LYS A 156 -10.67 -6.48 -14.45
CA LYS A 156 -11.40 -6.67 -15.72
C LYS A 156 -12.75 -5.96 -15.74
N ARG A 157 -13.53 -6.04 -14.65
CA ARG A 157 -14.82 -5.36 -14.56
C ARG A 157 -14.68 -3.83 -14.60
N LEU A 158 -13.68 -3.27 -13.93
CA LEU A 158 -13.40 -1.84 -13.97
C LEU A 158 -12.99 -1.39 -15.38
N GLU A 159 -12.14 -2.15 -16.06
CA GLU A 159 -11.74 -1.90 -17.44
C GLU A 159 -12.96 -1.91 -18.38
N GLU A 160 -13.81 -2.93 -18.32
CA GLU A 160 -15.03 -3.04 -19.13
C GLU A 160 -15.99 -1.86 -18.89
N ASN A 161 -16.20 -1.46 -17.63
CA ASN A 161 -17.06 -0.33 -17.30
C ASN A 161 -16.49 1.00 -17.82
N THR A 162 -15.17 1.19 -17.69
CA THR A 162 -14.46 2.36 -18.23
C THR A 162 -14.65 2.44 -19.76
N TYR A 163 -14.47 1.32 -20.47
CA TYR A 163 -14.72 1.24 -21.91
C TYR A 163 -16.17 1.56 -22.31
N LYS A 164 -17.15 1.06 -21.54
CA LYS A 164 -18.58 1.34 -21.80
C LYS A 164 -18.89 2.83 -21.66
N ILE A 165 -18.38 3.48 -20.62
CA ILE A 165 -18.57 4.92 -20.39
C ILE A 165 -17.98 5.73 -21.56
N ILE A 166 -16.74 5.45 -21.97
CA ILE A 166 -16.10 6.17 -23.09
C ILE A 166 -16.91 5.99 -24.37
N ASN A 167 -17.26 4.75 -24.70
CA ASN A 167 -18.03 4.46 -25.91
C ASN A 167 -19.38 5.17 -25.91
N LEU A 168 -20.06 5.22 -24.76
CA LEU A 168 -21.34 5.91 -24.61
C LEU A 168 -21.20 7.41 -24.85
N LEU A 169 -20.20 8.04 -24.23
CA LEU A 169 -19.99 9.49 -24.31
C LEU A 169 -19.40 9.93 -25.66
N GLU A 170 -18.56 9.11 -26.29
CA GLU A 170 -17.97 9.37 -27.62
C GLU A 170 -19.02 9.23 -28.74
N LYS A 171 -19.85 8.18 -28.69
CA LYS A 171 -20.86 7.90 -29.74
C LYS A 171 -22.18 8.65 -29.52
N GLY A 172 -22.21 9.49 -28.49
CA GLY A 172 -23.42 9.82 -27.80
C GLY A 172 -24.34 10.86 -28.45
N LYS A 173 -25.17 10.47 -29.43
CA LYS A 173 -26.12 11.38 -30.09
C LYS A 173 -27.60 11.33 -29.62
N LYS A 174 -28.02 10.42 -28.72
CA LYS A 174 -29.46 10.23 -28.36
C LYS A 174 -29.81 10.30 -26.86
N GLN A 175 -31.05 10.69 -26.53
CA GLN A 175 -31.60 10.90 -25.16
C GLN A 175 -31.45 9.70 -24.20
N LYS A 176 -31.29 8.48 -24.72
CA LYS A 176 -31.04 7.24 -23.92
C LYS A 176 -29.74 7.28 -23.10
N ILE A 177 -28.86 8.23 -23.36
CA ILE A 177 -27.52 8.29 -22.74
C ILE A 177 -27.56 8.61 -21.26
N ILE A 178 -28.47 9.45 -20.78
CA ILE A 178 -28.41 9.91 -19.37
C ILE A 178 -28.68 8.74 -18.42
N THR A 179 -29.78 8.01 -18.65
CA THR A 179 -30.15 6.86 -17.81
C THR A 179 -29.12 5.72 -17.92
N GLU A 180 -28.60 5.48 -19.14
CA GLU A 180 -27.55 4.48 -19.36
C GLU A 180 -26.23 4.88 -18.68
N PHE A 181 -25.86 6.16 -18.74
CA PHE A 181 -24.68 6.71 -18.10
C PHE A 181 -24.77 6.58 -16.59
N LEU A 182 -25.87 7.01 -15.96
CA LEU A 182 -26.02 6.92 -14.49
C LEU A 182 -25.86 5.49 -13.99
N LYS A 183 -26.41 4.52 -14.72
CA LYS A 183 -26.25 3.10 -14.39
C LYS A 183 -24.79 2.66 -14.53
N LEU A 184 -24.13 3.03 -15.63
CA LEU A 184 -22.74 2.67 -15.89
C LEU A 184 -21.77 3.35 -14.90
N ASP A 185 -22.03 4.61 -14.52
CA ASP A 185 -21.25 5.34 -13.54
C ASP A 185 -21.35 4.69 -12.16
N GLN A 186 -22.54 4.27 -11.75
CA GLN A 186 -22.71 3.51 -10.51
C GLN A 186 -21.95 2.17 -10.55
N GLU A 187 -22.04 1.43 -11.65
CA GLU A 187 -21.30 0.16 -11.83
C GLU A 187 -19.78 0.39 -11.84
N PHE A 188 -19.31 1.46 -12.48
CA PHE A 188 -17.93 1.90 -12.51
C PHE A 188 -17.43 2.20 -11.09
N LEU A 189 -18.13 3.06 -10.33
CA LEU A 189 -17.75 3.45 -8.97
C LEU A 189 -17.70 2.24 -8.02
N LEU A 190 -18.62 1.28 -8.15
CA LEU A 190 -18.59 0.04 -7.38
C LEU A 190 -17.35 -0.81 -7.71
N SER A 191 -17.03 -0.98 -8.99
CA SER A 191 -15.82 -1.71 -9.40
C SER A 191 -14.54 -1.01 -8.97
N ALA A 192 -14.47 0.32 -9.12
CA ALA A 192 -13.36 1.17 -8.68
C ALA A 192 -13.11 1.04 -7.17
N ARG A 193 -14.17 1.11 -6.36
CA ARG A 193 -14.08 0.93 -4.91
C ARG A 193 -13.53 -0.45 -4.54
N SER A 194 -13.90 -1.50 -5.27
CA SER A 194 -13.39 -2.85 -5.03
C SER A 194 -11.90 -2.95 -5.35
N VAL A 195 -11.45 -2.43 -6.50
CA VAL A 195 -10.02 -2.39 -6.88
C VAL A 195 -9.21 -1.62 -5.85
N LEU A 196 -9.67 -0.43 -5.44
CA LEU A 196 -8.96 0.38 -4.45
C LEU A 196 -8.90 -0.32 -3.08
N LYS A 197 -9.97 -1.02 -2.67
CA LYS A 197 -9.99 -1.78 -1.42
C LYS A 197 -9.00 -2.95 -1.46
N GLU A 198 -8.92 -3.67 -2.59
CA GLU A 198 -7.94 -4.74 -2.79
C GLU A 198 -6.51 -4.19 -2.77
N SER A 199 -6.23 -3.16 -3.56
CA SER A 199 -4.92 -2.51 -3.63
C SER A 199 -4.46 -1.99 -2.26
N TRP A 200 -5.38 -1.38 -1.49
CA TRP A 200 -5.09 -0.91 -0.14
C TRP A 200 -4.80 -2.04 0.85
N LYS A 201 -5.49 -3.18 0.72
CA LYS A 201 -5.17 -4.36 1.53
C LYS A 201 -3.77 -4.89 1.19
N GLU A 202 -3.42 -4.95 -0.09
CA GLU A 202 -2.11 -5.39 -0.55
C GLU A 202 -0.97 -4.44 -0.17
N ALA A 203 -1.25 -3.14 -0.07
CA ALA A 203 -0.32 -2.17 0.46
C ALA A 203 -0.08 -2.38 1.97
N LYS A 204 -1.10 -2.82 2.73
CA LYS A 204 -0.99 -3.08 4.17
C LYS A 204 -0.37 -4.43 4.51
N THR A 205 -0.48 -5.44 3.65
CA THR A 205 0.14 -6.75 3.90
C THR A 205 1.65 -6.70 3.66
N LEU A 206 2.40 -6.73 4.78
CA LEU A 206 3.86 -6.75 4.81
C LEU A 206 4.48 -8.09 4.37
N TRP A 207 3.68 -9.16 4.32
CA TRP A 207 4.09 -10.52 3.97
C TRP A 207 3.00 -11.20 3.13
N LYS A 208 3.40 -11.76 1.98
CA LYS A 208 2.63 -12.69 1.15
C LYS A 208 3.60 -13.80 0.77
#